data_AF-A0A8H3UR12-F1
#
_entry.id   AF-A0A8H3UR12-F1
#
_cell.length_a   1.000
_cell.length_b   1.000
_cell.length_c   1.000
_cell.angle_alpha   90.00
_cell.angle_beta   90.00
_cell.angle_gamma   90.00
#
_symmetry.space_group_name_H-M   'P 1'
#
loop_
_entity.id
_entity.type
_entity.pdbx_description
1 polymer ?
#
loop_
_entity_poly.entity_id
_entity_poly.type
_entity_poly.pdbx_seq_one_letter_code
_entity_poly.pdbx_strand_id
1 'polypeptide(L)'
;MTNLPKPRQAKPSVSEESKQRAEHQPDSPVDQHHDNTTTTFLSLPREIRQKILVQTFNSVASRIKVPVVPRGPITNSQHAEIEKQEKRYGVRLMWIRAERKKVKTWAHTLSSLHPHIAGDMPYILEGWQKEIQVRLAEFEEMYRQFRKAFEWVLKVADPVPAPAPNPALA
;
A
#
# COMPACT_ATOMS: atom_id res chain seq x y z
N MET A 1 9.24 40.41 31.63
CA MET A 1 8.99 41.61 30.80
C MET A 1 8.34 41.15 29.51
N THR A 2 7.03 41.33 29.45
CA THR A 2 6.08 40.87 28.44
C THR A 2 6.04 41.84 27.26
N ASN A 3 6.24 41.36 26.03
CA ASN A 3 6.03 42.16 24.82
C ASN A 3 4.73 41.68 24.14
N LEU A 4 3.69 42.50 24.30
CA LEU A 4 2.41 42.42 23.61
C LEU A 4 2.55 43.04 22.20
N PRO A 5 1.96 42.46 21.14
CA PRO A 5 1.91 43.10 19.83
C PRO A 5 0.77 44.14 19.72
N LYS A 6 1.08 45.23 19.02
CA LYS A 6 0.25 46.42 18.78
C LYS A 6 -0.81 46.18 17.68
N PRO A 7 -2.09 46.52 17.87
CA PRO A 7 -3.10 46.42 16.81
C PRO A 7 -3.08 47.66 15.90
N ARG A 8 -3.10 47.46 14.56
CA ARG A 8 -3.39 48.52 13.58
C ARG A 8 -4.85 48.42 13.15
N GLN A 9 -5.48 49.60 13.14
CA GLN A 9 -6.90 49.86 12.97
C GLN A 9 -7.38 49.63 11.52
N ALA A 10 -8.68 49.35 11.43
CA ALA A 10 -9.44 49.19 10.20
C ALA A 10 -10.21 50.48 9.82
N LYS A 11 -10.67 50.47 8.55
CA LYS A 11 -11.78 51.23 7.90
C LYS A 11 -11.37 52.52 7.15
N PRO A 12 -12.23 53.03 6.23
CA PRO A 12 -13.07 52.37 5.22
C PRO A 12 -12.95 53.07 3.84
N SER A 13 -13.51 52.54 2.75
CA SER A 13 -14.02 53.40 1.67
C SER A 13 -15.10 52.69 0.84
N VAL A 14 -16.27 53.32 0.84
CA VAL A 14 -17.45 53.06 0.00
C VAL A 14 -17.46 54.11 -1.11
N SER A 15 -17.87 53.72 -2.32
CA SER A 15 -18.62 54.52 -3.34
C SER A 15 -18.71 53.64 -4.60
N GLU A 16 -19.85 53.06 -4.95
CA GLU A 16 -21.02 53.63 -5.65
C GLU A 16 -20.79 53.95 -7.15
N GLU A 17 -21.57 53.21 -7.97
CA GLU A 17 -22.34 53.66 -9.15
C GLU A 17 -21.66 53.86 -10.52
N SER A 18 -22.03 53.02 -11.52
CA SER A 18 -22.71 53.50 -12.74
C SER A 18 -23.16 52.37 -13.70
N LYS A 19 -24.38 52.55 -14.22
CA LYS A 19 -25.15 51.73 -15.18
C LYS A 19 -24.72 51.94 -16.64
N GLN A 20 -25.01 50.95 -17.50
CA GLN A 20 -25.65 51.03 -18.85
C GLN A 20 -25.33 49.73 -19.62
N ARG A 21 -26.21 48.73 -19.73
CA ARG A 21 -27.29 48.49 -20.73
C ARG A 21 -26.89 48.80 -22.19
N ALA A 22 -26.59 47.74 -22.95
CA ALA A 22 -26.90 47.65 -24.38
C ALA A 22 -27.27 46.18 -24.70
N GLU A 23 -28.56 45.97 -24.99
CA GLU A 23 -29.12 44.76 -25.56
C GLU A 23 -28.78 44.71 -27.06
N HIS A 24 -28.21 43.60 -27.56
CA HIS A 24 -28.33 43.14 -28.94
C HIS A 24 -28.27 41.59 -28.93
N GLN A 25 -29.35 40.97 -29.38
CA GLN A 25 -29.50 39.59 -29.87
C GLN A 25 -30.43 39.69 -31.11
N PRO A 26 -30.57 38.70 -32.01
CA PRO A 26 -29.96 37.36 -32.11
C PRO A 26 -29.51 36.97 -33.57
N ASP A 27 -29.26 35.67 -33.79
CA ASP A 27 -29.12 34.90 -35.06
C ASP A 27 -27.74 34.90 -35.74
N SER A 28 -27.09 33.79 -36.11
CA SER A 28 -27.30 32.32 -36.15
C SER A 28 -25.98 31.71 -36.72
N PRO A 29 -25.79 30.41 -37.04
CA PRO A 29 -26.06 29.15 -36.34
C PRO A 29 -24.86 28.16 -36.35
N VAL A 30 -25.05 27.00 -35.69
CA VAL A 30 -24.28 25.73 -35.80
C VAL A 30 -22.98 25.64 -34.99
N ASP A 31 -23.19 25.55 -33.68
CA ASP A 31 -22.47 24.62 -32.81
C ASP A 31 -22.53 23.19 -33.37
N GLN A 32 -21.37 22.62 -33.65
CA GLN A 32 -21.05 21.22 -33.36
C GLN A 32 -19.53 21.14 -33.15
N HIS A 33 -19.05 21.82 -32.10
CA HIS A 33 -17.80 21.40 -31.48
C HIS A 33 -18.02 19.95 -31.01
N HIS A 34 -17.29 19.01 -31.58
CA HIS A 34 -17.13 17.70 -30.96
C HIS A 34 -16.63 17.93 -29.53
N ASP A 35 -17.53 17.75 -28.55
CA ASP A 35 -17.19 17.59 -27.14
C ASP A 35 -16.36 16.31 -26.98
N ASN A 36 -15.10 16.37 -27.41
CA ASN A 36 -14.05 15.45 -27.02
C ASN A 36 -13.62 15.80 -25.58
N THR A 37 -14.58 15.80 -24.64
CA THR A 37 -14.25 15.89 -23.22
C THR A 37 -13.37 14.70 -22.90
N THR A 38 -12.07 14.97 -22.79
CA THR A 38 -11.07 13.97 -22.44
C THR A 38 -11.51 13.33 -21.12
N THR A 39 -11.80 12.04 -21.14
CA THR A 39 -12.19 11.31 -19.94
C THR A 39 -11.03 11.32 -18.96
N THR A 40 -11.21 12.02 -17.85
CA THR A 40 -10.26 12.03 -16.74
C THR A 40 -10.66 10.98 -15.72
N PHE A 41 -9.77 10.64 -14.79
CA PHE A 41 -10.09 9.70 -13.71
C PHE A 41 -11.34 10.13 -12.92
N LEU A 42 -11.51 11.43 -12.66
CA LEU A 42 -12.64 11.94 -11.87
C LEU A 42 -13.96 11.95 -12.64
N SER A 43 -13.93 11.97 -13.98
CA SER A 43 -15.14 11.88 -14.81
C SER A 43 -15.61 10.44 -15.03
N LEU A 44 -14.86 9.43 -14.57
CA LEU A 44 -15.29 8.04 -14.64
C LEU A 44 -16.45 7.77 -13.65
N PRO A 45 -17.33 6.80 -13.95
CA PRO A 45 -18.30 6.29 -12.99
C PRO A 45 -17.62 5.83 -11.70
N ARG A 46 -18.33 5.98 -10.58
CA ARG A 46 -17.81 5.70 -9.24
C ARG A 46 -17.23 4.29 -9.13
N GLU A 47 -17.95 3.33 -9.68
CA GLU A 47 -17.63 1.91 -9.65
C GLU A 47 -16.30 1.63 -10.37
N ILE A 48 -16.01 2.37 -11.44
CA ILE A 48 -14.77 2.23 -12.20
C ILE A 48 -13.61 2.85 -11.43
N ARG A 49 -13.78 4.06 -10.86
CA ARG A 49 -12.76 4.70 -10.02
C ARG A 49 -12.36 3.82 -8.84
N GLN A 50 -13.36 3.27 -8.15
CA GLN A 50 -13.17 2.35 -7.04
C GLN A 50 -12.40 1.10 -7.44
N LYS A 51 -12.77 0.44 -8.55
CA LYS A 51 -12.06 -0.74 -9.06
C LYS A 51 -10.60 -0.44 -9.39
N ILE A 52 -10.33 0.67 -10.08
CA ILE A 52 -8.96 1.10 -10.38
C ILE A 52 -8.17 1.30 -9.10
N LEU A 53 -8.70 2.05 -8.13
CA LEU A 53 -8.00 2.33 -6.87
C LEU A 53 -7.79 1.06 -6.04
N VAL A 54 -8.75 0.14 -6.00
CA VAL A 54 -8.56 -1.17 -5.35
C VAL A 54 -7.37 -1.91 -5.96
N GLN A 55 -7.27 -1.97 -7.29
CA GLN A 55 -6.20 -2.66 -8.01
C GLN A 55 -4.82 -1.99 -7.89
N THR A 56 -4.75 -0.72 -7.51
CA THR A 56 -3.45 -0.02 -7.34
C THR A 56 -2.68 -0.48 -6.09
N PHE A 57 -3.32 -1.20 -5.18
CA PHE A 57 -2.65 -1.70 -4.00
C PHE A 57 -1.71 -2.86 -4.35
N ASN A 58 -0.42 -2.56 -4.40
CA ASN A 58 0.62 -3.55 -4.58
C ASN A 58 1.29 -3.87 -3.24
N SER A 59 0.75 -4.85 -2.51
CA SER A 59 1.41 -5.35 -1.30
C SER A 59 2.74 -6.01 -1.67
N VAL A 60 3.81 -5.62 -0.98
CA VAL A 60 5.14 -6.23 -1.06
C VAL A 60 5.17 -7.63 -0.42
N ALA A 61 4.13 -8.02 0.31
CA ALA A 61 4.04 -9.35 0.93
C ALA A 61 4.05 -10.49 -0.11
N SER A 62 3.59 -10.27 -1.35
CA SER A 62 3.66 -11.26 -2.44
C SER A 62 5.10 -11.59 -2.86
N ARG A 63 6.08 -10.76 -2.49
CA ARG A 63 7.50 -10.98 -2.79
C ARG A 63 8.18 -11.88 -1.75
N ILE A 64 7.46 -12.31 -0.72
CA ILE A 64 8.02 -13.10 0.36
C ILE A 64 8.13 -14.57 -0.09
N LYS A 65 9.37 -15.02 -0.36
CA LYS A 65 9.65 -16.41 -0.78
C LYS A 65 9.51 -17.40 0.36
N VAL A 66 8.75 -18.48 0.15
CA VAL A 66 8.58 -19.63 1.05
C VAL A 66 9.93 -20.18 1.51
N PRO A 67 10.13 -20.46 2.81
CA PRO A 67 11.38 -21.06 3.28
C PRO A 67 11.38 -22.54 2.89
N VAL A 68 12.53 -23.05 2.47
CA VAL A 68 12.66 -24.45 2.07
C VAL A 68 13.31 -25.21 3.22
N VAL A 69 12.57 -26.18 3.77
CA VAL A 69 13.11 -27.12 4.75
C VAL A 69 13.51 -28.41 4.00
N PRO A 70 14.79 -28.82 4.05
CA PRO A 70 15.22 -30.10 3.48
C PRO A 70 14.43 -31.26 4.09
N ARG A 71 14.08 -32.27 3.28
CA ARG A 71 13.51 -33.52 3.78
C ARG A 71 14.65 -34.50 4.06
N GLY A 72 14.78 -34.96 5.31
CA GLY A 72 15.77 -35.96 5.71
C GLY A 72 16.80 -35.45 6.73
N PRO A 73 17.86 -36.24 7.00
CA PRO A 73 18.96 -35.83 7.88
C PRO A 73 19.60 -34.56 7.36
N ILE A 74 19.77 -33.57 8.25
CA ILE A 74 20.38 -32.29 7.88
C ILE A 74 21.83 -32.22 8.35
N THR A 75 22.65 -31.53 7.57
CA THR A 75 24.02 -31.18 7.99
C THR A 75 23.99 -29.98 8.94
N ASN A 76 25.08 -29.78 9.69
CA ASN A 76 25.27 -28.57 10.52
C ASN A 76 25.16 -27.26 9.73
N SER A 77 25.61 -27.26 8.46
CA SER A 77 25.51 -26.08 7.59
C SER A 77 24.06 -25.80 7.16
N GLN A 78 23.26 -26.85 6.92
CA GLN A 78 21.83 -26.71 6.64
C GLN A 78 21.08 -26.22 7.87
N HIS A 79 21.43 -26.70 9.06
CA HIS A 79 20.86 -26.21 10.32
C HIS A 79 21.04 -24.69 10.48
N ALA A 80 22.28 -24.20 10.32
CA ALA A 80 22.59 -22.78 10.45
C ALA A 80 21.86 -21.90 9.40
N GLU A 81 21.69 -22.41 8.18
CA GLU A 81 20.93 -21.68 7.15
C GLU A 81 19.43 -21.64 7.49
N ILE A 82 18.86 -22.70 8.06
CA ILE A 82 17.45 -22.72 8.49
C ILE A 82 17.21 -21.74 9.66
N GLU A 83 18.09 -21.67 10.66
CA GLU A 83 18.01 -20.66 11.72
C GLU A 83 18.06 -19.23 11.17
N LYS A 84 18.93 -19.00 10.18
CA LYS A 84 19.03 -17.70 9.50
C LYS A 84 17.75 -17.37 8.74
N GLN A 85 17.11 -18.36 8.12
CA GLN A 85 15.80 -18.20 7.50
C GLN A 85 14.73 -17.85 8.54
N GLU A 86 14.68 -18.54 9.67
CA GLU A 86 13.72 -18.25 10.74
C GLU A 86 13.82 -16.78 11.23
N LYS A 87 15.04 -16.30 11.49
CA LYS A 87 15.27 -14.90 11.87
C LYS A 87 14.78 -13.92 10.80
N ARG A 88 15.01 -14.22 9.51
CA ARG A 88 14.50 -13.41 8.38
C ARG A 88 12.97 -13.44 8.30
N TYR A 89 12.34 -14.54 8.71
CA TYR A 89 10.88 -14.69 8.73
C TYR A 89 10.21 -13.81 9.78
N GLY A 90 10.80 -13.66 10.97
CA GLY A 90 10.30 -12.71 11.98
C GLY A 90 10.24 -11.26 11.45
N VAL A 91 11.26 -10.85 10.69
CA VAL A 91 11.30 -9.53 10.02
C VAL A 91 10.20 -9.38 8.96
N ARG A 92 9.87 -10.45 8.23
CA ARG A 92 8.83 -10.45 7.20
C ARG A 92 7.42 -10.26 7.77
N LEU A 93 7.12 -10.82 8.94
CA LEU A 93 5.85 -10.55 9.64
C LEU A 93 5.71 -9.07 10.01
N MET A 94 6.81 -8.43 10.42
CA MET A 94 6.81 -6.98 10.68
C MET A 94 6.50 -6.16 9.43
N TRP A 95 6.88 -6.63 8.24
CA TRP A 95 6.59 -5.92 6.98
C TRP A 95 5.09 -5.89 6.69
N ILE A 96 4.36 -7.00 6.88
CA ILE A 96 2.89 -7.03 6.68
C ILE A 96 2.20 -6.09 7.68
N ARG A 97 2.67 -6.03 8.93
CA ARG A 97 2.17 -5.04 9.91
C ARG A 97 2.45 -3.60 9.47
N ALA A 98 3.60 -3.34 8.83
CA ALA A 98 3.92 -2.04 8.26
C ALA A 98 3.03 -1.69 7.05
N GLU A 99 2.63 -2.67 6.23
CA GLU A 99 1.68 -2.44 5.13
C GLU A 99 0.32 -1.96 5.62
N ARG A 100 -0.19 -2.52 6.73
CA ARG A 100 -1.43 -2.04 7.35
C ARG A 100 -1.35 -0.55 7.74
N LYS A 101 -0.18 -0.09 8.21
CA LYS A 101 0.05 1.33 8.51
C LYS A 101 0.11 2.18 7.23
N LYS A 102 0.75 1.67 6.17
CA LYS A 102 0.80 2.34 4.86
C LYS A 102 -0.60 2.53 4.28
N VAL A 103 -1.46 1.52 4.32
CA VAL A 103 -2.86 1.62 3.86
C VAL A 103 -3.60 2.75 4.55
N LYS A 104 -3.49 2.88 5.88
CA LYS A 104 -4.11 4.00 6.61
C LYS A 104 -3.59 5.36 6.15
N THR A 105 -2.27 5.46 5.94
CA THR A 105 -1.63 6.71 5.51
C THR A 105 -2.07 7.09 4.09
N TRP A 106 -2.10 6.11 3.18
CA TRP A 106 -2.54 6.30 1.80
C TRP A 106 -4.00 6.68 1.73
N ALA A 107 -4.85 6.02 2.48
CA ALA A 107 -6.27 6.35 2.52
C ALA A 107 -6.52 7.78 3.02
N HIS A 108 -5.81 8.20 4.07
CA HIS A 108 -5.90 9.58 4.54
C HIS A 108 -5.44 10.58 3.47
N THR A 109 -4.32 10.30 2.81
CA THR A 109 -3.77 11.15 1.75
C THR A 109 -4.70 11.23 0.55
N LEU A 110 -5.26 10.10 0.09
CA LEU A 110 -6.18 10.08 -1.05
C LEU A 110 -7.49 10.80 -0.73
N SER A 111 -8.02 10.63 0.48
CA SER A 111 -9.21 11.36 0.94
C SER A 111 -9.02 12.88 0.94
N SER A 112 -7.81 13.38 1.23
CA SER A 112 -7.57 14.82 1.28
C SER A 112 -7.39 15.45 -0.10
N LEU A 113 -7.15 14.66 -1.15
CA LEU A 113 -6.92 15.17 -2.50
C LEU A 113 -8.19 15.65 -3.21
N HIS A 114 -9.31 14.93 -3.06
CA HIS A 114 -10.55 15.28 -3.77
C HIS A 114 -11.81 14.70 -3.10
N PRO A 115 -12.94 15.45 -3.01
CA PRO A 115 -14.18 14.96 -2.39
C PRO A 115 -14.73 13.67 -2.99
N HIS A 116 -14.68 13.51 -4.32
CA HIS A 116 -15.09 12.25 -4.96
C HIS A 116 -14.23 11.06 -4.52
N ILE A 117 -12.92 11.24 -4.37
CA ILE A 117 -12.02 10.18 -3.89
C ILE A 117 -12.32 9.89 -2.42
N ALA A 118 -12.52 10.92 -1.59
CA ALA A 118 -12.93 10.77 -0.19
C ALA A 118 -14.21 9.94 -0.05
N GLY A 119 -15.21 10.17 -0.92
CA GLY A 119 -16.43 9.38 -0.98
C GLY A 119 -16.19 7.92 -1.41
N ASP A 120 -15.14 7.64 -2.16
CA ASP A 120 -14.80 6.29 -2.64
C ASP A 120 -13.98 5.49 -1.61
N MET A 121 -13.30 6.18 -0.68
CA MET A 121 -12.37 5.56 0.25
C MET A 121 -12.94 4.47 1.17
N PRO A 122 -14.18 4.54 1.70
CA PRO A 122 -14.72 3.45 2.52
C PRO A 122 -14.70 2.09 1.82
N TYR A 123 -15.09 2.06 0.54
CA TYR A 123 -15.08 0.86 -0.28
C TYR A 123 -13.64 0.39 -0.57
N ILE A 124 -12.76 1.33 -0.94
CA ILE A 124 -11.37 1.02 -1.29
C ILE A 124 -10.61 0.46 -0.08
N LEU A 125 -10.82 1.06 1.09
CA LEU A 125 -10.23 0.61 2.35
C LEU A 125 -10.63 -0.81 2.70
N GLU A 126 -11.91 -1.17 2.53
CA GLU A 126 -12.38 -2.53 2.74
C GLU A 126 -11.66 -3.52 1.82
N GLY A 127 -11.54 -3.19 0.53
CA GLY A 127 -10.81 -4.01 -0.45
C GLY A 127 -9.35 -4.24 -0.06
N TRP A 128 -8.60 -3.16 0.22
CA TRP A 128 -7.20 -3.25 0.63
C TRP A 128 -7.01 -3.99 1.95
N GLN A 129 -7.91 -3.80 2.91
CA GLN A 129 -7.84 -4.43 4.22
C GLN A 129 -8.11 -5.94 4.12
N LYS A 130 -9.06 -6.35 3.28
CA LYS A 130 -9.30 -7.76 2.95
C LYS A 130 -8.08 -8.41 2.31
N GLU A 131 -7.44 -7.74 1.35
CA GLU A 131 -6.23 -8.27 0.71
C GLU A 131 -5.08 -8.45 1.72
N ILE A 132 -4.83 -7.46 2.58
CA ILE A 132 -3.83 -7.59 3.66
C ILE A 132 -4.14 -8.75 4.59
N GLN A 133 -5.41 -8.96 4.94
CA GLN A 133 -5.81 -10.06 5.83
C GLN A 133 -5.57 -11.43 5.19
N VAL A 134 -5.93 -11.59 3.91
CA VAL A 134 -5.66 -12.83 3.16
C VAL A 134 -4.16 -13.13 3.16
N ARG A 135 -3.33 -12.14 2.81
CA ARG A 135 -1.86 -12.33 2.78
C ARG A 135 -1.26 -12.59 4.15
N LEU A 136 -1.81 -11.97 5.20
CA LEU A 136 -1.38 -12.25 6.58
C LEU A 136 -1.68 -13.71 6.95
N ALA A 137 -2.87 -14.19 6.65
CA ALA A 137 -3.27 -15.57 6.93
C ALA A 137 -2.41 -16.58 6.14
N GLU A 138 -2.17 -16.34 4.86
CA GLU A 138 -1.26 -17.16 4.04
C GLU A 138 0.15 -17.19 4.63
N PHE A 139 0.65 -16.04 5.10
CA PHE A 139 1.97 -15.94 5.70
C PHE A 139 2.05 -16.66 7.05
N GLU A 140 1.03 -16.51 7.90
CA GLU A 140 0.94 -17.21 9.19
C GLU A 140 0.88 -18.73 8.99
N GLU A 141 0.11 -19.20 8.02
CA GLU A 141 0.02 -20.63 7.69
C GLU A 141 1.35 -21.18 7.17
N MET A 142 1.99 -20.46 6.25
CA MET A 142 3.32 -20.81 5.75
C MET A 142 4.35 -20.88 6.89
N TYR A 143 4.34 -19.91 7.81
CA TYR A 143 5.25 -19.91 8.96
C TYR A 143 4.96 -21.08 9.91
N ARG A 144 3.69 -21.41 10.13
CA ARG A 144 3.29 -22.57 10.93
C ARG A 144 3.81 -23.87 10.34
N GLN A 145 3.71 -24.04 9.02
CA GLN A 145 4.23 -25.23 8.32
C GLN A 145 5.75 -25.32 8.42
N PHE A 146 6.45 -24.20 8.19
CA PHE A 146 7.90 -24.11 8.36
C PHE A 146 8.34 -24.53 9.75
N ARG A 147 7.72 -23.97 10.79
CA ARG A 147 8.06 -24.26 12.18
C ARG A 147 7.85 -25.73 12.53
N LYS A 148 6.73 -26.33 12.09
CA LYS A 148 6.48 -27.76 12.28
C LYS A 148 7.56 -28.62 11.60
N ALA A 149 7.93 -28.29 10.37
CA ALA A 149 8.98 -29.01 9.64
C ALA A 149 10.33 -28.84 10.35
N PHE A 150 10.65 -27.65 10.82
CA PHE A 150 11.87 -27.38 11.58
C PHE A 150 11.93 -28.19 12.89
N GLU A 151 10.86 -28.17 13.68
CA GLU A 151 10.76 -28.95 14.92
C GLU A 151 10.87 -30.47 14.67
N TRP A 152 10.33 -30.96 13.55
CA TRP A 152 10.50 -32.36 13.16
C TRP A 152 11.96 -32.68 12.84
N VAL A 153 12.63 -31.83 12.06
CA VAL A 153 14.05 -32.02 11.72
C VAL A 153 14.92 -32.03 12.97
N LEU A 154 14.69 -31.12 13.91
CA LEU A 154 15.41 -31.10 15.20
C LEU A 154 15.24 -32.37 16.04
N LYS A 155 14.10 -33.06 15.91
CA LYS A 155 13.81 -34.29 16.64
C LYS A 155 14.41 -35.54 15.99
N VAL A 156 14.58 -35.52 14.67
CA VAL A 156 14.94 -36.72 13.87
C VAL A 156 16.41 -36.73 13.45
N ALA A 157 17.05 -35.56 13.33
CA ALA A 157 18.43 -35.49 12.89
C ALA A 157 19.41 -35.51 14.07
N ASP A 158 20.16 -36.61 14.22
CA ASP A 158 21.52 -36.50 14.77
C ASP A 158 22.35 -35.72 13.74
N PRO A 159 23.00 -34.61 14.13
CA PRO A 159 23.79 -33.81 13.20
C PRO A 159 24.96 -34.63 12.67
N VAL A 160 24.87 -35.07 11.40
CA VAL A 160 25.98 -35.75 10.72
C VAL A 160 27.07 -34.70 10.44
N PRO A 161 28.34 -34.95 10.81
CA PRO A 161 29.44 -34.05 10.50
C PRO A 161 29.50 -33.76 9.00
N ALA A 162 29.72 -32.50 8.63
CA ALA A 162 29.88 -32.14 7.22
C ALA A 162 31.06 -32.94 6.62
N PRO A 163 30.93 -33.48 5.39
CA PRO A 163 32.03 -34.18 4.75
C PRO A 163 33.22 -33.24 4.63
N ALA A 164 34.41 -33.72 5.03
CA ALA A 164 35.64 -32.95 4.96
C ALA A 164 35.85 -32.46 3.51
N PRO A 165 36.30 -31.21 3.29
CA PRO A 165 36.59 -30.72 1.96
C PRO A 165 37.61 -31.65 1.30
N ASN A 166 37.25 -32.19 0.14
CA ASN A 166 38.08 -33.18 -0.55
C ASN A 166 39.39 -32.50 -0.99
N PRO A 167 40.56 -32.93 -0.47
CA PRO A 167 41.83 -32.29 -0.81
C PRO A 167 42.26 -32.55 -2.27
N ALA A 168 41.56 -33.42 -3.00
CA ALA A 168 41.90 -33.79 -4.39
C ALA A 168 41.46 -32.75 -5.46
N LEU A 169 40.92 -31.59 -5.06
CA LEU A 169 40.47 -30.53 -5.97
C LEU A 169 41.09 -29.15 -5.65
N ALA A 170 42.17 -29.10 -4.86
CA ALA A 170 42.93 -27.90 -4.57
C ALA A 170 44.19 -27.79 -5.45
#